data_AF-A0A7Y6NP27-F1
#
_entry.id   AF-A0A7Y6NP27-F1
#
_cell.length_a   1.000
_cell.length_b   1.000
_cell.length_c   1.000
_cell.angle_alpha   90.00
_cell.angle_beta   90.00
_cell.angle_gamma   90.00
#
_symmetry.space_group_name_H-M   'P 1'
#
loop_
_entity.id
_entity.type
_entity.pdbx_description
1 polymer ?
#
loop_
_entity_poly.entity_id
_entity_poly.type
_entity_poly.pdbx_seq_one_letter_code
_entity_poly.pdbx_strand_id
1 'polypeptide(L)'
;MDTELRRNIDSRVRQEIEDALWNVPPGAQRLQPPLSREDELAAGADDALKAEQLRTLLREMCDAGKSLRTLAVETKVSHSVLTKWLTGSYPGDNAGVLEKLRRWEHTRSVSPGELRYPGMPTWVPTQTGRDIETALAFAQREPSISVIFGGAGVGKTTAIRRYAEENNNVWVTTSSPARGSMAAALSDVADTLGMRGLPQRPDQVSRDIMQALRGTEGLLIVDEAQHLSVGALEELRSIHDSCEIGLCLSGNDSVYSKMTGGGRKAVFAQLFSRIGWRLPLRGPTAADVDAILDAWKVPGAAEHDVARRIASKPGGLRGLFQVLRQARIAAAGAPVTAQLMSMAWRDLGGDA
;
A
#
# COMPACT_ATOMS: atom_id res chain seq x y z
N MET A 1 -21.67 38.71 65.02
CA MET A 1 -20.35 39.31 64.71
C MET A 1 -19.39 38.27 64.11
N ASP A 2 -19.86 37.32 63.29
CA ASP A 2 -19.00 36.23 62.76
C ASP A 2 -19.32 35.87 61.28
N THR A 3 -20.07 36.72 60.58
CA THR A 3 -20.44 36.50 59.16
C THR A 3 -19.77 37.51 58.22
N GLU A 4 -19.56 38.74 58.69
CA GLU A 4 -18.80 39.76 57.94
C GLU A 4 -17.28 39.55 58.01
N LEU A 5 -16.75 39.05 59.14
CA LEU A 5 -15.32 38.76 59.28
C LEU A 5 -14.90 37.62 58.34
N ARG A 6 -15.75 36.59 58.18
CA ARG A 6 -15.50 35.47 57.27
C ARG A 6 -15.58 35.87 55.80
N ARG A 7 -16.51 36.76 55.42
CA ARG A 7 -16.58 37.30 54.04
C ARG A 7 -15.38 38.18 53.69
N ASN A 8 -14.86 38.96 54.63
CA ASN A 8 -13.69 39.81 54.41
C ASN A 8 -12.37 39.04 54.33
N ILE A 9 -12.27 37.88 55.00
CA ILE A 9 -11.09 37.00 54.88
C ILE A 9 -11.10 36.29 53.52
N ASP A 10 -12.28 35.83 53.07
CA ASP A 10 -12.42 35.09 51.81
C ASP A 10 -12.21 35.98 50.57
N SER A 11 -12.60 37.26 50.64
CA SER A 11 -12.34 38.24 49.58
C SER A 11 -10.86 38.65 49.50
N ARG A 12 -10.18 38.86 50.63
CA ARG A 12 -8.75 39.19 50.65
C ARG A 12 -7.88 38.03 50.16
N VAL A 13 -8.20 36.81 50.57
CA VAL A 13 -7.46 35.61 50.12
C VAL A 13 -7.70 35.36 48.63
N ARG A 14 -8.92 35.57 48.11
CA ARG A 14 -9.17 35.50 46.66
C ARG A 14 -8.40 36.56 45.88
N GLN A 15 -8.32 37.78 46.38
CA GLN A 15 -7.64 38.86 45.69
C GLN A 15 -6.11 38.69 45.73
N GLU A 16 -5.53 38.18 46.83
CA GLU A 16 -4.12 37.78 46.88
C GLU A 16 -3.79 36.60 45.95
N ILE A 17 -4.73 35.66 45.76
CA ILE A 17 -4.57 34.54 44.81
C ILE A 17 -4.69 35.02 43.36
N GLU A 18 -5.62 35.94 43.04
CA GLU A 18 -5.75 36.53 41.70
C GLU A 18 -4.55 37.42 41.33
N ASP A 19 -4.05 38.23 42.27
CA ASP A 19 -2.85 39.07 42.05
C ASP A 19 -1.58 38.21 41.88
N ALA A 20 -1.49 37.05 42.55
CA ALA A 20 -0.40 36.09 42.36
C ALA A 20 -0.49 35.30 41.03
N LEU A 21 -1.70 35.14 40.48
CA LEU A 21 -1.92 34.40 39.23
C LEU A 21 -1.66 35.22 37.97
N TRP A 22 -1.72 36.57 38.05
CA TRP A 22 -1.58 37.43 36.87
C TRP A 22 -0.24 38.15 36.72
N ASN A 23 0.65 38.12 37.72
CA ASN A 23 1.95 38.80 37.65
C ASN A 23 3.13 37.82 37.51
N VAL A 24 3.23 37.17 36.35
CA VAL A 24 4.37 36.29 36.00
C VAL A 24 5.25 36.98 34.96
N PRO A 25 6.54 37.28 35.25
CA PRO A 25 7.43 37.91 34.27
C PRO A 25 7.68 36.98 33.07
N PRO A 26 7.91 37.52 31.86
CA PRO A 26 8.04 36.72 30.65
C PRO A 26 9.34 35.91 30.69
N GLY A 27 9.22 34.59 30.89
CA GLY A 27 10.35 33.65 30.89
C GLY A 27 10.24 32.48 31.88
N ALA A 28 9.31 32.50 32.83
CA ALA A 28 9.12 31.38 33.76
C ALA A 28 8.17 30.30 33.17
N GLN A 29 8.70 29.10 32.91
CA GLN A 29 7.87 27.93 32.59
C GLN A 29 6.91 27.65 33.76
N ARG A 30 5.62 27.51 33.46
CA ARG A 30 4.62 27.00 34.42
C ARG A 30 5.01 25.56 34.78
N LEU A 31 5.64 25.37 35.94
CA LEU A 31 5.75 24.06 36.55
C LEU A 31 4.34 23.58 36.88
N GLN A 32 3.88 22.53 36.22
CA GLN A 32 2.64 21.85 36.60
C GLN A 32 2.78 21.38 38.07
N PRO A 33 1.73 21.53 38.90
CA PRO A 33 1.78 20.97 40.25
C PRO A 33 2.00 19.46 40.18
N PRO A 34 2.77 18.86 41.11
CA PRO A 34 2.99 17.42 41.13
C PRO A 34 1.64 16.70 41.25
N LEU A 35 1.46 15.67 40.41
CA LEU A 35 0.26 14.82 40.43
C LEU A 35 0.03 14.27 41.84
N SER A 36 -1.23 14.19 42.26
CA SER A 36 -1.55 13.58 43.55
C SER A 36 -1.18 12.09 43.51
N ARG A 37 -0.83 11.48 44.66
CA ARG A 37 -0.49 10.04 44.73
C ARG A 37 -1.59 9.13 44.16
N GLU A 38 -2.85 9.57 44.22
CA GLU A 38 -3.99 8.83 43.66
C GLU A 38 -4.01 8.90 42.12
N ASP A 39 -3.64 10.04 41.53
CA ASP A 39 -3.51 10.21 40.08
C ASP A 39 -2.33 9.42 39.49
N GLU A 40 -1.20 9.35 40.21
CA GLU A 40 -0.04 8.54 39.81
C GLU A 40 -0.36 7.03 39.82
N LEU A 41 -1.12 6.56 40.83
CA LEU A 41 -1.56 5.17 40.92
C LEU A 41 -2.56 4.81 39.81
N ALA A 42 -3.48 5.74 39.46
CA ALA A 42 -4.43 5.55 38.37
C ALA A 42 -3.75 5.53 36.99
N ALA A 43 -2.80 6.43 36.74
CA ALA A 43 -2.02 6.46 35.50
C ALA A 43 -1.15 5.20 35.34
N GLY A 44 -0.54 4.71 36.42
CA GLY A 44 0.23 3.46 36.40
C GLY A 44 -0.61 2.22 36.09
N ALA A 45 -1.87 2.19 36.53
CA ALA A 45 -2.80 1.09 36.23
C ALA A 45 -3.26 1.08 34.76
N ASP A 46 -3.52 2.24 34.17
CA ASP A 46 -3.87 2.39 32.74
C ASP A 46 -2.70 2.01 31.82
N ASP A 47 -1.48 2.38 32.19
CA ASP A 47 -0.27 2.01 31.45
C ASP A 47 0.02 0.51 31.50
N ALA A 48 -0.22 -0.14 32.64
CA ALA A 48 -0.08 -1.59 32.77
C ALA A 48 -1.10 -2.36 31.91
N LEU A 49 -2.37 -1.91 31.89
CA LEU A 49 -3.41 -2.52 31.07
C LEU A 49 -3.09 -2.41 29.58
N LYS A 50 -2.68 -1.22 29.12
CA LYS A 50 -2.32 -0.97 27.72
C LYS A 50 -1.04 -1.70 27.30
N ALA A 51 -0.08 -1.86 28.20
CA ALA A 51 1.10 -2.67 27.94
C ALA A 51 0.72 -4.14 27.66
N GLU A 52 -0.23 -4.70 28.41
CA GLU A 52 -0.67 -6.08 28.20
C GLU A 52 -1.48 -6.26 26.91
N GLN A 53 -2.31 -5.27 26.55
CA GLN A 53 -3.00 -5.23 25.25
C GLN A 53 -2.01 -5.27 24.08
N LEU A 54 -0.98 -4.41 24.13
CA LEU A 54 0.06 -4.36 23.10
C LEU A 54 0.91 -5.64 23.03
N ARG A 55 1.19 -6.29 24.17
CA ARG A 55 1.85 -7.60 24.18
C ARG A 55 1.01 -8.67 23.50
N THR A 56 -0.29 -8.68 23.77
CA THR A 56 -1.24 -9.62 23.15
C THR A 56 -1.26 -9.43 21.63
N LEU A 57 -1.44 -8.19 21.17
CA LEU A 57 -1.43 -7.84 19.74
C LEU A 57 -0.13 -8.26 19.04
N LEU A 58 1.03 -8.00 19.65
CA LEU A 58 2.32 -8.37 19.05
C LEU A 58 2.51 -9.89 18.98
N ARG A 59 2.00 -10.66 19.96
CA ARG A 59 2.03 -12.13 19.92
C ARG A 59 1.16 -12.68 18.80
N GLU A 60 -0.08 -12.19 18.67
CA GLU A 60 -0.98 -12.57 17.57
C GLU A 60 -0.36 -12.33 16.19
N MET A 61 0.37 -11.23 16.01
CA MET A 61 1.08 -10.97 14.77
C MET A 61 2.23 -11.93 14.49
N CYS A 62 2.94 -12.35 15.54
CA CYS A 62 3.97 -13.37 15.40
C CYS A 62 3.36 -14.73 15.04
N ASP A 63 2.22 -15.08 15.62
CA ASP A 63 1.48 -16.30 15.30
C ASP A 63 0.93 -16.27 13.87
N ALA A 64 0.54 -15.09 13.37
CA ALA A 64 0.17 -14.85 11.98
C ALA A 64 1.36 -14.84 10.99
N GLY A 65 2.56 -15.22 11.43
CA GLY A 65 3.76 -15.40 10.59
C GLY A 65 4.65 -14.18 10.46
N LYS A 66 4.38 -13.07 11.17
CA LYS A 66 5.23 -11.88 11.13
C LYS A 66 6.43 -12.03 12.06
N SER A 67 7.64 -11.94 11.50
CA SER A 67 8.85 -12.08 12.33
C SER A 67 9.00 -10.95 13.35
N LEU A 68 9.48 -11.29 14.55
CA LEU A 68 9.79 -10.31 15.60
C LEU A 68 10.86 -9.30 15.16
N ARG A 69 11.74 -9.70 14.23
CA ARG A 69 12.73 -8.81 13.61
C ARG A 69 12.07 -7.74 12.74
N THR A 70 11.03 -8.09 11.99
CA THR A 70 10.24 -7.13 11.23
C THR A 70 9.54 -6.15 12.17
N LEU A 71 8.92 -6.65 13.24
CA LEU A 71 8.25 -5.82 14.25
C LEU A 71 9.22 -4.85 14.96
N ALA A 72 10.45 -5.28 15.26
CA ALA A 72 11.48 -4.41 15.85
C ALA A 72 11.82 -3.22 14.94
N VAL A 73 11.92 -3.45 13.63
CA VAL A 73 12.16 -2.38 12.64
C VAL A 73 10.98 -1.41 12.59
N GLU A 74 9.75 -1.94 12.52
CA GLU A 74 8.53 -1.13 12.42
C GLU A 74 8.26 -0.28 13.66
N THR A 75 8.45 -0.87 14.84
CA THR A 75 8.21 -0.22 16.14
C THR A 75 9.35 0.73 16.54
N LYS A 76 10.49 0.67 15.83
CA LYS A 76 11.73 1.37 16.21
C LYS A 76 12.20 1.01 17.63
N VAL A 77 11.87 -0.20 18.08
CA VAL A 77 12.36 -0.80 19.33
C VAL A 77 13.35 -1.89 18.95
N SER A 78 14.53 -1.91 19.57
CA SER A 78 15.54 -2.92 19.23
C SER A 78 15.00 -4.33 19.51
N HIS A 79 15.41 -5.29 18.69
CA HIS A 79 14.93 -6.67 18.80
C HIS A 79 15.13 -7.24 20.21
N SER A 80 16.29 -7.02 20.83
CA SER A 80 16.60 -7.50 22.18
C SER A 80 15.72 -6.86 23.27
N VAL A 81 15.34 -5.59 23.10
CA VAL A 81 14.42 -4.89 24.02
C VAL A 81 13.00 -5.40 23.82
N LEU A 82 12.55 -5.53 22.57
CA LEU A 82 11.20 -6.00 22.24
C LEU A 82 10.95 -7.43 22.72
N THR A 83 11.92 -8.34 22.55
CA THR A 83 11.82 -9.72 23.07
C THR A 83 11.65 -9.74 24.59
N LYS A 84 12.48 -8.99 25.33
CA LYS A 84 12.42 -8.95 26.80
C LYS A 84 11.16 -8.25 27.31
N TRP A 85 10.67 -7.25 26.58
CA TRP A 85 9.46 -6.53 26.93
C TRP A 85 8.20 -7.39 26.73
N LEU A 86 8.18 -8.22 25.67
CA LEU A 86 7.12 -9.20 25.42
C LEU A 86 7.03 -10.30 26.48
N THR A 87 8.16 -10.67 27.07
CA THR A 87 8.21 -11.65 28.17
C THR A 87 8.06 -11.01 29.56
N GLY A 88 7.86 -9.68 29.63
CA GLY A 88 7.71 -8.96 30.89
C GLY A 88 8.99 -8.84 31.73
N SER A 89 10.15 -9.18 31.17
CA SER A 89 11.44 -9.27 31.88
C SER A 89 12.41 -8.13 31.54
N TYR A 90 11.93 -7.06 30.90
CA TYR A 90 12.77 -5.92 30.53
C TYR A 90 12.99 -4.99 31.74
N PRO A 91 14.23 -4.83 32.26
CA PRO A 91 14.53 -4.03 33.45
C PRO A 91 14.74 -2.54 33.13
N GLY A 92 14.66 -2.15 31.85
CA GLY A 92 14.90 -0.78 31.41
C GLY A 92 13.63 0.08 31.40
N ASP A 93 13.63 1.09 30.55
CA ASP A 93 12.53 2.05 30.40
C ASP A 93 11.31 1.41 29.72
N ASN A 94 10.43 0.81 30.53
CA ASN A 94 9.17 0.23 30.05
C ASN A 94 8.17 1.29 29.58
N ALA A 95 8.20 2.50 30.15
CA ALA A 95 7.30 3.59 29.78
C ALA A 95 7.65 4.16 28.38
N GLY A 96 8.93 4.38 28.10
CA GLY A 96 9.39 4.81 26.77
C GLY A 96 9.22 3.75 25.69
N VAL A 97 9.31 2.45 26.03
CA VAL A 97 8.95 1.36 25.11
C VAL A 97 7.44 1.36 24.84
N LEU A 98 6.63 1.49 25.89
CA LEU A 98 5.18 1.57 25.77
C LEU A 98 4.75 2.75 24.89
N GLU A 99 5.36 3.92 25.04
CA GLU A 99 5.04 5.10 24.22
C GLU A 99 5.38 4.87 22.73
N LYS A 100 6.54 4.27 22.43
CA LYS A 100 6.93 3.92 21.06
C LYS A 100 5.95 2.92 20.44
N LEU A 101 5.53 1.92 21.22
CA LEU A 101 4.57 0.91 20.78
C LEU A 101 3.17 1.51 20.60
N ARG A 102 2.71 2.41 21.47
CA ARG A 102 1.46 3.16 21.30
C ARG A 102 1.49 4.04 20.06
N ARG A 103 2.61 4.72 19.79
CA ARG A 103 2.76 5.55 18.59
C ARG A 103 2.75 4.69 17.34
N TRP A 104 3.40 3.53 17.38
CA TRP A 104 3.37 2.56 16.29
C TRP A 104 1.97 1.98 16.07
N GLU A 105 1.27 1.58 17.13
CA GLU A 105 -0.11 1.08 17.08
C GLU A 105 -1.06 2.16 16.57
N HIS A 106 -0.96 3.39 17.05
CA HIS A 106 -1.75 4.51 16.56
C HIS A 106 -1.47 4.76 15.07
N THR A 107 -0.20 4.84 14.67
CA THR A 107 0.18 4.98 13.25
C THR A 107 -0.32 3.81 12.39
N ARG A 108 -0.34 2.60 12.96
CA ARG A 108 -0.82 1.38 12.29
C ARG A 108 -2.34 1.33 12.21
N SER A 109 -3.06 1.74 13.25
CA SER A 109 -4.53 1.92 13.25
C SER A 109 -4.97 3.04 12.30
N VAL A 110 -4.03 3.93 11.95
CA VAL A 110 -4.15 4.97 10.93
C VAL A 110 -3.41 4.55 9.65
N SER A 111 -3.18 3.25 9.43
CA SER A 111 -2.50 2.77 8.21
C SER A 111 -3.15 3.38 6.96
N PRO A 112 -2.38 3.71 5.91
CA PRO A 112 -2.95 4.19 4.64
C PRO A 112 -3.99 3.24 4.00
N GLY A 113 -3.98 1.97 4.43
CA GLY A 113 -4.98 0.94 4.08
C GLY A 113 -6.19 0.85 5.02
N GLU A 114 -6.15 1.48 6.20
CA GLU A 114 -7.21 1.51 7.25
C GLU A 114 -7.93 2.86 7.37
N LEU A 115 -7.56 3.88 6.59
CA LEU A 115 -8.51 4.94 6.18
C LEU A 115 -9.60 4.36 5.23
N ARG A 116 -10.11 3.17 5.53
CA ARG A 116 -11.30 2.57 4.94
C ARG A 116 -12.46 3.16 5.71
N TYR A 117 -13.05 4.20 5.14
CA TYR A 117 -14.36 4.63 5.60
C TYR A 117 -15.34 3.45 5.49
N PRO A 118 -16.24 3.27 6.48
CA PRO A 118 -17.30 2.27 6.40
C PRO A 118 -18.02 2.37 5.04
N GLY A 119 -18.06 1.28 4.29
CA GLY A 119 -18.71 1.21 2.99
C GLY A 119 -17.81 1.44 1.76
N MET A 120 -16.49 1.56 1.90
CA MET A 120 -15.59 1.54 0.74
C MET A 120 -15.41 0.11 0.19
N PRO A 121 -15.69 -0.16 -1.09
CA PRO A 121 -15.48 -1.48 -1.68
C PRO A 121 -13.98 -1.81 -1.75
N THR A 122 -13.61 -3.03 -1.37
CA THR A 122 -12.23 -3.54 -1.49
C THR A 122 -11.82 -3.73 -2.94
N TRP A 123 -12.78 -4.13 -3.79
CA TRP A 123 -12.61 -4.38 -5.21
C TRP A 123 -13.84 -3.91 -5.98
N VAL A 124 -13.61 -3.36 -7.17
CA VAL A 124 -14.68 -3.02 -8.11
C VAL A 124 -14.44 -3.81 -9.39
N PRO A 125 -15.36 -4.70 -9.80
CA PRO A 125 -15.21 -5.49 -11.02
C PRO A 125 -15.51 -4.62 -12.25
N THR A 126 -14.49 -3.93 -12.74
CA THR A 126 -14.55 -3.12 -13.97
C THR A 126 -14.43 -4.00 -15.22
N GLN A 127 -14.88 -3.51 -16.38
CA GLN A 127 -14.73 -4.26 -17.63
C GLN A 127 -13.26 -4.38 -18.01
N THR A 128 -12.48 -3.31 -17.86
CA THR A 128 -11.02 -3.35 -18.05
C THR A 128 -10.35 -4.39 -17.15
N GLY A 129 -10.78 -4.52 -15.89
CA GLY A 129 -10.29 -5.54 -14.97
C GLY A 129 -10.57 -6.96 -15.48
N ARG A 130 -11.78 -7.22 -15.97
CA ARG A 130 -12.17 -8.51 -16.55
C ARG A 130 -11.39 -8.84 -17.82
N ASP A 131 -11.12 -7.85 -18.67
CA ASP A 131 -10.33 -8.03 -19.89
C ASP A 131 -8.88 -8.42 -19.56
N ILE A 132 -8.30 -7.80 -18.51
CA ILE A 132 -6.98 -8.18 -17.98
C ILE A 132 -7.00 -9.61 -17.45
N GLU A 133 -7.96 -9.95 -16.58
CA GLU A 133 -8.09 -11.32 -16.04
C GLU A 133 -8.27 -12.36 -17.16
N THR A 134 -9.00 -12.01 -18.23
CA THR A 134 -9.17 -12.86 -19.41
C THR A 134 -7.86 -13.10 -20.15
N ALA A 135 -7.04 -12.05 -20.35
CA ALA A 135 -5.73 -12.17 -20.97
C ALA A 135 -4.77 -13.04 -20.12
N LEU A 136 -4.79 -12.88 -18.80
CA LEU A 136 -3.99 -13.69 -17.88
C LEU A 136 -4.43 -15.15 -17.90
N ALA A 137 -5.74 -15.41 -17.84
CA ALA A 137 -6.30 -16.76 -17.92
C ALA A 137 -6.00 -17.45 -19.25
N PHE A 138 -6.00 -16.70 -20.36
CA PHE A 138 -5.58 -17.22 -21.65
C PHE A 138 -4.12 -17.68 -21.61
N ALA A 139 -3.20 -16.83 -21.14
CA ALA A 139 -1.77 -17.16 -21.04
C ALA A 139 -1.49 -18.37 -20.15
N GLN A 140 -2.26 -18.52 -19.07
CA GLN A 140 -2.08 -19.63 -18.13
C GLN A 140 -2.59 -20.96 -18.70
N ARG A 141 -3.75 -20.96 -19.38
CA ARG A 141 -4.36 -22.19 -19.94
C ARG A 141 -3.71 -22.64 -21.24
N GLU A 142 -3.33 -21.69 -22.07
CA GLU A 142 -2.61 -21.91 -23.32
C GLU A 142 -1.24 -21.23 -23.15
N PRO A 143 -0.17 -21.99 -22.84
CA PRO A 143 1.17 -21.49 -22.52
C PRO A 143 1.75 -20.56 -23.60
N SER A 144 1.31 -19.31 -23.55
CA SER A 144 1.52 -18.30 -24.57
C SER A 144 1.92 -16.99 -23.91
N ILE A 145 2.53 -16.10 -24.69
CA ILE A 145 2.87 -14.78 -24.19
C ILE A 145 1.65 -13.86 -24.33
N SER A 146 1.25 -13.26 -23.22
CA SER A 146 0.27 -12.17 -23.19
C SER A 146 0.96 -10.84 -22.94
N VAL A 147 0.62 -9.82 -23.71
CA VAL A 147 1.16 -8.47 -23.53
C VAL A 147 0.03 -7.50 -23.23
N ILE A 148 0.05 -6.94 -22.02
CA ILE A 148 -0.90 -5.95 -21.53
C ILE A 148 -0.19 -4.60 -21.47
N PHE A 149 -0.60 -3.65 -22.29
CA PHE A 149 0.13 -2.39 -22.42
C PHE A 149 -0.80 -1.21 -22.58
N GLY A 150 -0.33 -0.03 -22.20
CA GLY A 150 -1.03 1.24 -22.43
C GLY A 150 -1.04 2.16 -21.22
N GLY A 151 -2.08 2.98 -21.12
CA GLY A 151 -2.21 4.10 -20.19
C GLY A 151 -1.92 3.75 -18.73
N ALA A 152 -1.24 4.67 -18.05
CA ALA A 152 -1.05 4.58 -16.61
C ALA A 152 -2.39 4.81 -15.88
N GLY A 153 -2.58 4.13 -14.74
CA GLY A 153 -3.76 4.35 -13.90
C GLY A 153 -5.06 3.72 -14.41
N VAL A 154 -5.01 2.73 -15.31
CA VAL A 154 -6.20 1.97 -15.77
C VAL A 154 -6.53 0.74 -14.93
N GLY A 155 -5.70 0.41 -13.93
CA GLY A 155 -5.94 -0.72 -13.01
C GLY A 155 -5.14 -2.01 -13.28
N LYS A 156 -4.18 -2.01 -14.22
CA LYS A 156 -3.31 -3.16 -14.55
C LYS A 156 -2.77 -3.90 -13.33
N THR A 157 -1.96 -3.21 -12.52
CA THR A 157 -1.34 -3.78 -11.32
C THR A 157 -2.35 -4.34 -10.32
N THR A 158 -3.49 -3.67 -10.16
CA THR A 158 -4.53 -4.12 -9.21
C THR A 158 -5.20 -5.40 -9.71
N ALA A 159 -5.55 -5.47 -10.99
CA ALA A 159 -6.13 -6.67 -11.59
C ALA A 159 -5.16 -7.86 -11.60
N ILE A 160 -3.87 -7.61 -11.88
CA ILE A 160 -2.81 -8.64 -11.82
C ILE A 160 -2.68 -9.23 -10.41
N ARG A 161 -2.61 -8.37 -9.38
CA ARG A 161 -2.52 -8.85 -7.99
C ARG A 161 -3.72 -9.68 -7.60
N ARG A 162 -4.93 -9.21 -7.92
CA ARG A 162 -6.16 -9.95 -7.67
C ARG A 162 -6.16 -11.31 -8.35
N TYR A 163 -5.78 -11.36 -9.63
CA TYR A 163 -5.69 -12.61 -10.37
C TYR A 163 -4.72 -13.60 -9.70
N ALA A 164 -3.56 -13.11 -9.23
CA ALA A 164 -2.59 -13.94 -8.53
C ALA A 164 -3.05 -14.40 -7.13
N GLU A 165 -3.87 -13.61 -6.44
CA GLU A 165 -4.48 -13.99 -5.16
C GLU A 165 -5.60 -15.05 -5.34
N GLU A 166 -6.31 -15.01 -6.46
CA GLU A 166 -7.46 -15.90 -6.74
C GLU A 166 -7.07 -17.20 -7.47
N ASN A 167 -5.85 -17.32 -7.99
CA ASN A 167 -5.41 -18.45 -8.79
C ASN A 167 -4.09 -19.04 -8.30
N ASN A 168 -3.97 -20.37 -8.37
CA ASN A 168 -2.74 -21.08 -8.04
C ASN A 168 -1.69 -20.95 -9.15
N ASN A 169 -0.42 -21.18 -8.80
CA ASN A 169 0.71 -21.19 -9.72
C ASN A 169 0.84 -19.89 -10.55
N VAL A 170 0.54 -18.75 -9.92
CA VAL A 170 0.75 -17.43 -10.50
C VAL A 170 1.85 -16.71 -9.73
N TRP A 171 2.90 -16.32 -10.42
CA TRP A 171 4.04 -15.60 -9.84
C TRP A 171 4.10 -14.20 -10.44
N VAL A 172 4.12 -13.18 -9.58
CA VAL A 172 4.15 -11.78 -10.01
C VAL A 172 5.44 -11.12 -9.57
N THR A 173 6.22 -10.65 -10.53
CA THR A 173 7.36 -9.76 -10.29
C THR A 173 7.07 -8.37 -10.85
N THR A 174 7.63 -7.32 -10.21
CA THR A 174 7.50 -5.94 -10.66
C THR A 174 8.88 -5.38 -10.99
N SER A 175 9.10 -5.05 -12.25
CA SER A 175 10.36 -4.49 -12.71
C SER A 175 10.51 -3.02 -12.31
N SER A 176 11.75 -2.57 -12.15
CA SER A 176 12.07 -1.17 -11.87
C SER A 176 13.30 -0.72 -12.65
N PRO A 177 13.53 0.60 -12.85
CA PRO A 177 14.71 1.10 -13.55
C PRO A 177 16.04 0.55 -13.00
N ALA A 178 16.12 0.33 -11.67
CA ALA A 178 17.32 -0.20 -11.03
C ALA A 178 17.51 -1.72 -11.25
N ARG A 179 16.45 -2.43 -11.64
CA ARG A 179 16.40 -3.89 -11.76
C ARG A 179 16.04 -4.38 -13.17
N GLY A 180 16.39 -3.59 -14.19
CA GLY A 180 16.08 -3.90 -15.59
C GLY A 180 17.03 -4.93 -16.26
N SER A 181 18.14 -5.29 -15.63
CA SER A 181 19.12 -6.22 -16.22
C SER A 181 18.62 -7.67 -16.18
N MET A 182 19.17 -8.53 -17.05
CA MET A 182 18.84 -9.96 -17.08
C MET A 182 19.07 -10.63 -15.71
N ALA A 183 20.22 -10.37 -15.08
CA ALA A 183 20.54 -10.94 -13.77
C ALA A 183 19.55 -10.48 -12.68
N ALA A 184 19.18 -9.20 -12.67
CA ALA A 184 18.21 -8.67 -11.70
C ALA A 184 16.81 -9.26 -11.92
N ALA A 185 16.37 -9.39 -13.18
CA ALA A 185 15.10 -10.02 -13.50
C ALA A 185 15.04 -11.48 -13.05
N LEU A 186 16.11 -12.25 -13.28
CA LEU A 186 16.22 -13.63 -12.79
C LEU A 186 16.19 -13.69 -11.26
N SER A 187 16.92 -12.82 -10.56
CA SER A 187 16.83 -12.72 -9.09
C SER A 187 15.40 -12.43 -8.63
N ASP A 188 14.69 -11.50 -9.27
CA ASP A 188 13.33 -11.14 -8.88
C ASP A 188 12.34 -12.30 -9.09
N VAL A 189 12.50 -13.06 -10.18
CA VAL A 189 11.70 -14.26 -10.44
C VAL A 189 12.00 -15.34 -9.39
N ALA A 190 13.28 -15.59 -9.10
CA ALA A 190 13.68 -16.58 -8.10
C ALA A 190 13.18 -16.22 -6.68
N ASP A 191 13.24 -14.95 -6.30
CA ASP A 191 12.69 -14.44 -5.04
C ASP A 191 11.17 -14.67 -4.97
N THR A 192 10.45 -14.44 -6.08
CA THR A 192 9.00 -14.67 -6.19
C THR A 192 8.64 -16.15 -6.09
N LEU A 193 9.51 -17.04 -6.56
CA LEU A 193 9.39 -18.50 -6.40
C LEU A 193 9.77 -18.98 -4.99
N GLY A 194 10.17 -18.08 -4.09
CA GLY A 194 10.58 -18.41 -2.72
C GLY A 194 11.95 -19.09 -2.63
N MET A 195 12.76 -19.00 -3.68
CA MET A 195 14.09 -19.61 -3.73
C MET A 195 15.05 -18.85 -2.82
N ARG A 196 15.93 -19.58 -2.13
CA ARG A 196 16.92 -19.02 -1.19
C ARG A 196 18.32 -19.53 -1.50
N GLY A 197 19.33 -18.76 -1.13
CA GLY A 197 20.73 -19.15 -1.32
C GLY A 197 21.13 -19.20 -2.81
N LEU A 198 20.61 -18.26 -3.60
CA LEU A 198 20.83 -18.26 -5.04
C LEU A 198 22.33 -18.15 -5.38
N PRO A 199 22.78 -18.91 -6.39
CA PRO A 199 24.14 -18.79 -6.90
C PRO A 199 24.36 -17.40 -7.49
N GLN A 200 25.62 -16.94 -7.49
CA GLN A 200 25.99 -15.64 -8.08
C GLN A 200 25.98 -15.64 -9.61
N ARG A 201 25.84 -16.81 -10.24
CA ARG A 201 25.95 -16.98 -11.69
C ARG A 201 24.55 -17.04 -12.35
N PRO A 202 24.24 -16.11 -13.28
CA PRO A 202 22.91 -16.04 -13.90
C PRO A 202 22.46 -17.31 -14.62
N ASP A 203 23.39 -18.06 -15.23
CA ASP A 203 23.08 -19.32 -15.92
C ASP A 203 22.54 -20.38 -14.96
N GLN A 204 23.09 -20.45 -13.76
CA GLN A 204 22.63 -21.40 -12.75
C GLN A 204 21.26 -20.98 -12.19
N VAL A 205 21.08 -19.68 -11.91
CA VAL A 205 19.78 -19.16 -11.45
C VAL A 205 18.67 -19.46 -12.46
N SER A 206 18.94 -19.23 -13.76
CA SER A 206 17.98 -19.56 -14.82
C SER A 206 17.63 -21.05 -14.85
N ARG A 207 18.63 -21.95 -14.75
CA ARG A 207 18.37 -23.40 -14.67
C ARG A 207 17.52 -23.79 -13.47
N ASP A 208 17.82 -23.22 -12.30
CA ASP A 208 17.10 -23.55 -11.06
C ASP A 208 15.65 -23.05 -11.14
N ILE A 209 15.42 -21.86 -11.72
CA ILE A 209 14.08 -21.33 -12.03
C ILE A 209 13.34 -22.26 -12.97
N MET A 210 13.96 -22.69 -14.08
CA MET A 210 13.32 -23.61 -15.03
C MET A 210 12.97 -24.94 -14.38
N GLN A 211 13.83 -25.46 -13.50
CA GLN A 211 13.55 -26.69 -12.75
C GLN A 211 12.33 -26.51 -11.82
N ALA A 212 12.19 -25.36 -11.17
CA ALA A 212 11.06 -25.06 -10.30
C ALA A 212 9.74 -24.86 -11.06
N LEU A 213 9.79 -24.35 -12.29
CA LEU A 213 8.62 -23.99 -13.09
C LEU A 213 8.11 -25.13 -13.99
N ARG A 214 8.95 -26.07 -14.39
CA ARG A 214 8.54 -27.19 -15.27
C ARG A 214 7.42 -28.02 -14.67
N GLY A 215 6.41 -28.32 -15.48
CA GLY A 215 5.26 -29.14 -15.09
C GLY A 215 4.31 -28.47 -14.10
N THR A 216 4.47 -27.16 -13.85
CA THR A 216 3.56 -26.41 -12.97
C THR A 216 2.32 -25.90 -13.70
N GLU A 217 2.36 -25.84 -15.03
CA GLU A 217 1.31 -25.24 -15.88
C GLU A 217 0.91 -23.82 -15.38
N GLY A 218 1.89 -23.10 -14.81
CA GLY A 218 1.66 -21.84 -14.14
C GLY A 218 1.79 -20.61 -15.06
N LEU A 219 1.71 -19.44 -14.45
CA LEU A 219 1.82 -18.15 -15.13
C LEU A 219 2.85 -17.26 -14.43
N LEU A 220 3.86 -16.84 -15.17
CA LEU A 220 4.79 -15.80 -14.74
C LEU A 220 4.31 -14.44 -15.25
N ILE A 221 4.07 -13.49 -14.36
CA ILE A 221 3.65 -12.13 -14.70
C ILE A 221 4.78 -11.16 -14.34
N VAL A 222 5.18 -10.33 -15.29
CA VAL A 222 6.11 -9.22 -15.06
C VAL A 222 5.39 -7.90 -15.25
N ASP A 223 5.12 -7.20 -14.15
CA ASP A 223 4.56 -5.84 -14.16
C ASP A 223 5.66 -4.78 -14.34
N GLU A 224 5.29 -3.64 -14.89
CA GLU A 224 6.20 -2.54 -15.27
C GLU A 224 7.37 -3.00 -16.17
N ALA A 225 7.09 -3.95 -17.07
CA ALA A 225 8.05 -4.61 -17.96
C ALA A 225 8.80 -3.64 -18.89
N GLN A 226 8.37 -2.37 -19.03
CA GLN A 226 9.13 -1.39 -19.81
C GLN A 226 10.51 -1.11 -19.24
N HIS A 227 10.78 -1.46 -17.98
CA HIS A 227 12.09 -1.29 -17.37
C HIS A 227 13.06 -2.40 -17.73
N LEU A 228 12.57 -3.53 -18.26
CA LEU A 228 13.42 -4.63 -18.66
C LEU A 228 14.29 -4.28 -19.87
N SER A 229 15.52 -4.77 -19.81
CA SER A 229 16.43 -4.85 -20.95
C SER A 229 15.97 -5.93 -21.93
N VAL A 230 16.44 -5.82 -23.18
CA VAL A 230 16.12 -6.81 -24.23
C VAL A 230 16.60 -8.21 -23.82
N GLY A 231 17.80 -8.33 -23.23
CA GLY A 231 18.32 -9.61 -22.77
C GLY A 231 17.48 -10.23 -21.64
N ALA A 232 16.91 -9.41 -20.74
CA ALA A 232 15.99 -9.91 -19.73
C ALA A 232 14.69 -10.46 -20.36
N LEU A 233 14.13 -9.76 -21.34
CA LEU A 233 12.93 -10.22 -22.05
C LEU A 233 13.16 -11.52 -22.81
N GLU A 234 14.31 -11.66 -23.48
CA GLU A 234 14.67 -12.90 -24.18
C GLU A 234 14.89 -14.08 -23.23
N GLU A 235 15.50 -13.84 -22.06
CA GLU A 235 15.69 -14.89 -21.07
C GLU A 235 14.35 -15.36 -20.48
N LEU A 236 13.44 -14.44 -20.18
CA LEU A 236 12.08 -14.78 -19.73
C LEU A 236 11.29 -15.55 -20.80
N ARG A 237 11.43 -15.17 -22.08
CA ARG A 237 10.88 -15.91 -23.21
C ARG A 237 11.48 -17.33 -23.31
N SER A 238 12.79 -17.47 -23.07
CA SER A 238 13.48 -18.77 -23.04
C SER A 238 12.94 -19.66 -21.93
N ILE A 239 12.66 -19.10 -20.74
CA ILE A 239 12.04 -19.81 -19.61
C ILE A 239 10.63 -20.26 -19.98
N HIS A 240 9.81 -19.40 -20.58
CA HIS A 240 8.49 -19.76 -21.11
C HIS A 240 8.58 -20.96 -22.06
N ASP A 241 9.35 -20.86 -23.14
CA ASP A 241 9.48 -21.93 -24.13
C ASP A 241 10.00 -23.25 -23.49
N SER A 242 10.93 -23.16 -22.53
CA SER A 242 11.57 -24.34 -21.94
C SER A 242 10.76 -25.03 -20.83
N CYS A 243 9.80 -24.32 -20.23
CA CYS A 243 8.99 -24.82 -19.12
C CYS A 243 7.53 -25.01 -19.50
N GLU A 244 7.12 -24.54 -20.68
CA GLU A 244 5.74 -24.58 -21.18
C GLU A 244 4.76 -23.91 -20.19
N ILE A 245 5.16 -22.76 -19.64
CA ILE A 245 4.33 -21.94 -18.74
C ILE A 245 3.81 -20.68 -19.43
N GLY A 246 2.72 -20.09 -18.95
CA GLY A 246 2.28 -18.78 -19.40
C GLY A 246 3.28 -17.68 -19.03
N LEU A 247 3.40 -16.66 -19.88
CA LEU A 247 4.17 -15.45 -19.60
C LEU A 247 3.33 -14.20 -19.90
N CYS A 248 3.12 -13.34 -18.90
CA CYS A 248 2.46 -12.05 -19.09
C CYS A 248 3.46 -10.90 -18.90
N LEU A 249 3.54 -10.01 -19.90
CA LEU A 249 4.30 -8.76 -19.82
C LEU A 249 3.32 -7.59 -19.71
N SER A 250 3.29 -6.94 -18.55
CA SER A 250 2.46 -5.76 -18.28
C SER A 250 3.31 -4.49 -18.25
N GLY A 251 2.85 -3.41 -18.88
CA GLY A 251 3.52 -2.12 -18.77
C GLY A 251 2.88 -0.99 -19.57
N ASN A 252 3.69 0.01 -19.93
CA ASN A 252 3.27 1.11 -20.81
C ASN A 252 3.42 0.75 -22.30
N ASP A 253 3.00 1.65 -23.19
CA ASP A 253 3.11 1.44 -24.65
C ASP A 253 4.54 1.19 -25.14
N SER A 254 5.55 1.64 -24.39
CA SER A 254 6.95 1.39 -24.75
C SER A 254 7.36 -0.06 -24.61
N VAL A 255 6.64 -0.89 -23.82
CA VAL A 255 6.84 -2.35 -23.84
C VAL A 255 6.62 -2.86 -25.26
N TYR A 256 5.51 -2.48 -25.88
CA TYR A 256 5.16 -2.87 -27.25
C TYR A 256 6.00 -2.13 -28.31
N SER A 257 6.33 -0.86 -28.09
CA SER A 257 7.15 -0.07 -29.03
C SER A 257 8.62 -0.51 -29.04
N LYS A 258 9.18 -0.92 -27.89
CA LYS A 258 10.49 -1.59 -27.83
C LYS A 258 10.49 -2.89 -28.60
N MET A 259 9.35 -3.58 -28.61
CA MET A 259 9.17 -4.77 -29.43
C MET A 259 9.09 -4.38 -30.92
N THR A 260 8.35 -3.34 -31.31
CA THR A 260 8.03 -3.03 -32.73
C THR A 260 8.99 -2.07 -33.46
N GLY A 261 9.85 -1.31 -32.79
CA GLY A 261 10.67 -0.23 -33.38
C GLY A 261 12.19 -0.41 -33.31
N GLY A 262 12.89 -0.27 -34.45
CA GLY A 262 14.36 -0.11 -34.55
C GLY A 262 15.16 -1.35 -34.98
N GLY A 263 16.48 -1.19 -35.20
CA GLY A 263 17.41 -2.19 -35.75
C GLY A 263 17.59 -3.51 -34.98
N ARG A 264 16.75 -3.78 -33.97
CA ARG A 264 16.68 -5.02 -33.19
C ARG A 264 15.48 -5.90 -33.57
N LYS A 265 14.85 -5.66 -34.73
CA LYS A 265 13.70 -6.43 -35.27
C LYS A 265 13.85 -7.94 -35.16
N ALA A 266 15.05 -8.48 -35.38
CA ALA A 266 15.28 -9.93 -35.36
C ALA A 266 15.16 -10.55 -33.97
N VAL A 267 15.58 -9.85 -32.92
CA VAL A 267 15.52 -10.34 -31.53
C VAL A 267 14.06 -10.39 -31.08
N PHE A 268 13.34 -9.28 -31.25
CA PHE A 268 11.93 -9.21 -30.88
C PHE A 268 11.00 -10.05 -31.75
N ALA A 269 11.39 -10.41 -32.99
CA ALA A 269 10.61 -11.31 -33.85
C ALA A 269 10.35 -12.67 -33.18
N GLN A 270 11.32 -13.18 -32.40
CA GLN A 270 11.16 -14.44 -31.68
C GLN A 270 10.08 -14.31 -30.61
N LEU A 271 10.14 -13.25 -29.80
CA LEU A 271 9.13 -12.95 -28.79
C LEU A 271 7.74 -12.71 -29.42
N PHE A 272 7.66 -11.97 -30.52
CA PHE A 272 6.39 -11.71 -31.24
C PHE A 272 5.70 -12.97 -31.73
N SER A 273 6.47 -13.95 -32.22
CA SER A 273 5.93 -15.21 -32.72
C SER A 273 5.21 -16.02 -31.64
N ARG A 274 5.51 -15.74 -30.36
CA ARG A 274 4.94 -16.40 -29.18
C ARG A 274 3.82 -15.59 -28.52
N ILE A 275 3.55 -14.35 -28.98
CA ILE A 275 2.47 -13.54 -28.43
C ILE A 275 1.13 -14.07 -28.93
N GLY A 276 0.43 -14.78 -28.05
CA GLY A 276 -0.93 -15.29 -28.27
C GLY A 276 -2.00 -14.23 -28.01
N TRP A 277 -1.76 -13.28 -27.10
CA TRP A 277 -2.73 -12.25 -26.75
C TRP A 277 -2.13 -10.86 -26.60
N ARG A 278 -2.79 -9.85 -27.17
CA ARG A 278 -2.40 -8.42 -27.05
C ARG A 278 -3.58 -7.64 -26.51
N LEU A 279 -3.40 -7.00 -25.35
CA LEU A 279 -4.43 -6.17 -24.73
C LEU A 279 -3.95 -4.71 -24.63
N PRO A 280 -4.27 -3.86 -25.62
CA PRO A 280 -4.00 -2.44 -25.55
C PRO A 280 -5.06 -1.72 -24.70
N LEU A 281 -4.63 -1.09 -23.61
CA LEU A 281 -5.46 -0.32 -22.69
C LEU A 281 -5.21 1.18 -22.88
N ARG A 282 -6.02 1.84 -23.71
CA ARG A 282 -5.80 3.26 -24.09
C ARG A 282 -6.03 4.25 -22.96
N GLY A 283 -6.91 3.93 -22.03
CA GLY A 283 -7.29 4.79 -20.91
C GLY A 283 -8.53 4.25 -20.20
N PRO A 284 -8.95 4.92 -19.11
CA PRO A 284 -10.18 4.55 -18.41
C PRO A 284 -11.41 4.69 -19.31
N THR A 285 -12.29 3.70 -19.29
CA THR A 285 -13.57 3.79 -20.00
C THR A 285 -14.64 4.44 -19.13
N ALA A 286 -15.65 5.05 -19.74
CA ALA A 286 -16.78 5.61 -19.00
C ALA A 286 -17.50 4.53 -18.16
N ALA A 287 -17.63 3.32 -18.70
CA ALA A 287 -18.22 2.17 -18.00
C ALA A 287 -17.43 1.77 -16.75
N ASP A 288 -16.09 1.80 -16.81
CA ASP A 288 -15.25 1.51 -15.63
C ASP A 288 -15.40 2.60 -14.56
N VAL A 289 -15.49 3.87 -14.98
CA VAL A 289 -15.72 4.99 -14.06
C VAL A 289 -17.08 4.86 -13.39
N ASP A 290 -18.13 4.60 -14.16
CA ASP A 290 -19.49 4.44 -13.64
C ASP A 290 -19.56 3.26 -12.66
N ALA A 291 -18.97 2.11 -12.99
CA ALA A 291 -18.90 0.95 -12.10
C ALA A 291 -18.20 1.28 -10.76
N ILE A 292 -17.16 2.13 -10.79
CA ILE A 292 -16.49 2.60 -9.56
C ILE A 292 -17.41 3.50 -8.75
N LEU A 293 -18.09 4.46 -9.37
CA LEU A 293 -18.98 5.38 -8.66
C LEU A 293 -20.18 4.67 -8.04
N ASP A 294 -20.76 3.71 -8.77
CA ASP A 294 -21.85 2.86 -8.31
C ASP A 294 -21.42 2.05 -7.08
N ALA A 295 -20.24 1.41 -7.14
CA ALA A 295 -19.69 0.66 -6.02
C ALA A 295 -19.37 1.56 -4.81
N TRP A 296 -19.04 2.83 -5.05
CA TRP A 296 -18.80 3.83 -4.02
C TRP A 296 -20.08 4.53 -3.54
N LYS A 297 -21.25 4.18 -4.10
CA LYS A 297 -22.56 4.77 -3.80
C LYS A 297 -22.54 6.29 -3.96
N VAL A 298 -21.92 6.80 -5.03
CA VAL A 298 -21.90 8.23 -5.36
C VAL A 298 -23.16 8.54 -6.17
N PRO A 299 -24.17 9.24 -5.60
CA PRO A 299 -25.48 9.33 -6.22
C PRO A 299 -25.63 10.63 -7.01
N GLY A 300 -25.34 10.61 -8.31
CA GLY A 300 -25.75 11.74 -9.17
C GLY A 300 -25.04 11.85 -10.52
N ALA A 301 -25.78 12.31 -11.53
CA ALA A 301 -25.25 12.49 -12.89
C ALA A 301 -24.12 13.54 -12.94
N ALA A 302 -24.21 14.59 -12.11
CA ALA A 302 -23.19 15.64 -12.05
C ALA A 302 -21.86 15.10 -11.50
N GLU A 303 -21.92 14.24 -10.49
CA GLU A 303 -20.77 13.54 -9.91
C GLU A 303 -20.13 12.61 -10.94
N HIS A 304 -20.93 11.86 -11.71
CA HIS A 304 -20.44 11.01 -12.79
C HIS A 304 -19.72 11.82 -13.87
N ASP A 305 -20.27 12.96 -14.27
CA ASP A 305 -19.63 13.83 -15.28
C ASP A 305 -18.32 14.44 -14.77
N VAL A 306 -18.26 14.85 -13.49
CA VAL A 306 -16.99 15.26 -12.85
C VAL A 306 -15.99 14.12 -12.84
N ALA A 307 -16.41 12.93 -12.41
CA ALA A 307 -15.54 11.75 -12.33
C ALA A 307 -14.96 11.32 -13.68
N ARG A 308 -15.80 11.29 -14.73
CA ARG A 308 -15.38 10.97 -16.10
C ARG A 308 -14.39 11.99 -16.62
N ARG A 309 -14.61 13.29 -16.36
CA ARG A 309 -13.64 14.34 -16.70
C ARG A 309 -12.32 14.11 -15.98
N ILE A 310 -12.32 13.87 -14.67
CA ILE A 310 -11.11 13.60 -13.89
C ILE A 310 -10.38 12.35 -14.41
N ALA A 311 -11.10 11.25 -14.65
CA ALA A 311 -10.50 10.01 -15.15
C ALA A 311 -9.92 10.13 -16.56
N SER A 312 -10.36 11.10 -17.36
CA SER A 312 -9.78 11.39 -18.68
C SER A 312 -8.44 12.14 -18.62
N LYS A 313 -8.09 12.72 -17.46
CA LYS A 313 -6.84 13.48 -17.25
C LYS A 313 -5.66 12.55 -16.92
N PRO A 314 -4.41 13.04 -16.98
CA PRO A 314 -3.25 12.29 -16.51
C PRO A 314 -3.46 11.75 -15.09
N GLY A 315 -3.19 10.46 -14.90
CA GLY A 315 -3.47 9.76 -13.64
C GLY A 315 -4.66 8.79 -13.72
N GLY A 316 -5.57 8.95 -14.67
CA GLY A 316 -6.62 7.97 -14.95
C GLY A 316 -7.51 7.63 -13.75
N LEU A 317 -7.83 6.35 -13.58
CA LEU A 317 -8.58 5.87 -12.41
C LEU A 317 -7.81 6.07 -11.11
N ARG A 318 -6.47 6.03 -11.13
CA ARG A 318 -5.67 6.29 -9.92
C ARG A 318 -5.92 7.69 -9.37
N GLY A 319 -5.95 8.70 -10.25
CA GLY A 319 -6.30 10.08 -9.87
C GLY A 319 -7.73 10.18 -9.35
N LEU A 320 -8.69 9.55 -10.04
CA LEU A 320 -10.08 9.49 -9.59
C LEU A 320 -10.20 8.86 -8.18
N PHE A 321 -9.52 7.75 -7.90
CA PHE A 321 -9.53 7.12 -6.59
C PHE A 321 -8.97 8.04 -5.49
N GLN A 322 -7.93 8.83 -5.78
CA GLN A 322 -7.39 9.81 -4.84
C GLN A 322 -8.42 10.91 -4.55
N VAL A 323 -9.08 11.43 -5.58
CA VAL A 323 -10.18 12.41 -5.44
C VAL A 323 -11.32 11.85 -4.62
N LEU A 324 -11.80 10.65 -4.93
CA LEU A 324 -12.92 10.02 -4.21
C LEU A 324 -12.57 9.78 -2.74
N ARG A 325 -11.33 9.40 -2.42
CA ARG A 325 -10.86 9.27 -1.03
C ARG A 325 -10.90 10.60 -0.29
N GLN A 326 -10.34 11.66 -0.87
CA GLN A 326 -10.34 12.99 -0.25
C GLN A 326 -11.75 13.57 -0.11
N ALA A 327 -12.57 13.43 -1.15
CA ALA A 327 -13.96 13.88 -1.11
C ALA A 327 -14.78 13.13 -0.06
N ARG A 328 -14.53 11.82 0.13
CA ARG A 328 -15.16 11.03 1.20
C ARG A 328 -14.72 11.49 2.59
N ILE A 329 -13.45 11.82 2.78
CA ILE A 329 -12.94 12.38 4.03
C ILE A 329 -13.66 13.70 4.33
N ALA A 330 -13.72 14.60 3.34
CA ALA A 330 -14.35 15.90 3.48
C ALA A 330 -15.87 15.82 3.71
N ALA A 331 -16.53 14.78 3.17
CA ALA A 331 -17.96 14.56 3.36
C ALA A 331 -18.33 14.16 4.80
N ALA A 332 -17.36 13.66 5.60
CA ALA A 332 -17.55 13.34 7.02
C ALA A 332 -18.80 12.47 7.33
N GLY A 333 -19.10 11.50 6.46
CA GLY A 333 -20.26 10.60 6.57
C GLY A 333 -21.48 10.99 5.72
N ALA A 334 -21.50 12.19 5.15
CA ALA A 334 -22.48 12.59 4.14
C ALA A 334 -22.16 11.96 2.75
N PRO A 335 -23.11 11.98 1.80
CA PRO A 335 -22.84 11.61 0.42
C PRO A 335 -21.74 12.46 -0.23
N VAL A 336 -20.93 11.84 -1.08
CA VAL A 336 -19.92 12.56 -1.88
C VAL A 336 -20.65 13.36 -2.96
N THR A 337 -20.37 14.66 -3.05
CA THR A 337 -20.96 15.57 -4.03
C THR A 337 -19.95 16.03 -5.08
N ALA A 338 -20.45 16.51 -6.21
CA ALA A 338 -19.64 17.06 -7.29
C ALA A 338 -18.74 18.22 -6.83
N GLN A 339 -19.21 19.06 -5.88
CA GLN A 339 -18.40 20.15 -5.33
C GLN A 339 -17.21 19.62 -4.54
N LEU A 340 -17.41 18.62 -3.67
CA LEU A 340 -16.34 18.00 -2.89
C LEU A 340 -15.29 17.33 -3.79
N MET A 341 -15.74 16.63 -4.84
CA MET A 341 -14.84 16.04 -5.84
C MET A 341 -14.02 17.11 -6.57
N SER A 342 -14.63 18.23 -6.94
CA SER A 342 -13.95 19.33 -7.63
C SER A 342 -12.99 20.10 -6.73
N MET A 343 -13.25 20.16 -5.42
CA MET A 343 -12.31 20.69 -4.43
C MET A 343 -11.11 19.77 -4.27
N ALA A 344 -11.34 18.47 -4.04
CA ALA A 344 -10.27 17.48 -3.92
C ALA A 344 -9.40 17.38 -5.18
N TRP A 345 -9.98 17.54 -6.37
CA TRP A 345 -9.21 17.59 -7.61
C TRP A 345 -8.26 18.79 -7.68
N ARG A 346 -8.71 19.97 -7.23
CA ARG A 346 -7.89 21.18 -7.16
C ARG A 346 -6.76 21.04 -6.13
N ASP A 347 -7.04 20.43 -4.97
CA ASP A 347 -6.03 20.20 -3.92
C ASP A 347 -4.92 19.25 -4.40
N LEU A 348 -5.23 18.36 -5.33
CA LEU A 348 -4.25 17.47 -6.00
C LEU A 348 -3.47 18.16 -7.13
N GLY A 349 -3.66 19.46 -7.35
CA GLY A 349 -3.03 20.23 -8.42
C GLY A 349 -3.67 20.03 -9.79
N GLY A 350 -4.90 19.54 -9.83
CA GLY A 350 -5.69 19.43 -11.05
C GLY A 350 -6.22 20.78 -11.53
N ASP A 351 -6.18 21.00 -12.84
CA ASP A 351 -6.76 22.20 -13.46
C ASP A 351 -8.29 22.21 -13.29
N ALA A 352 -8.84 23.43 -13.16
CA ALA A 352 -10.26 23.70 -12.90
C ALA A 352 -11.21 23.26 -14.03
#